data_AF-A0A5K7Z551-F1
#
_entry.id   AF-A0A5K7Z551-F1
#
_cell.length_a   1.000
_cell.length_b   1.000
_cell.length_c   1.000
_cell.angle_alpha   90.00
_cell.angle_beta   90.00
_cell.angle_gamma   90.00
#
_symmetry.space_group_name_H-M   'P 1'
#
loop_
_entity.id
_entity.type
_entity.pdbx_description
1 polymer ?
#
loop_
_entity_poly.entity_id
_entity_poly.type
_entity_poly.pdbx_seq_one_letter_code
_entity_poly.pdbx_strand_id
1 'polypeptide(L)'
;MAYDPAPAAREIATPINSQMYLDDVALAKALLDNADRNSGVLSNADIVFALRNLLKTTYYPVAVKYFYSEDDIEDFKNNNEYKTAMHAYTFCHFIAASRMRGDILLGTSHETGCSNAKYVMGWKELDDAEIKSHLKYTKSWDQAERFVRTKKRLPEGLLAFATAPLHKAPFKPDVVHGVCDVLQAYHLGNDWCAAYDVHPFEMIMTMNSSICHGCVQCHVTAKPNITPMCSSSKTAGKTEQSEINWVWPGDHVEPTVHWMLERTVRDGGPSFPRTGETYPGFDICKLCNFIVFRPHKQK
;
A
#
# COMPACT_ATOMS: atom_id res chain seq x y z
N MET A 1 -25.65 55.70 -12.29
CA MET A 1 -24.74 55.31 -11.21
C MET A 1 -24.43 53.84 -11.40
N ALA A 2 -23.22 53.53 -11.86
CA ALA A 2 -22.79 52.15 -12.04
C ALA A 2 -22.42 51.57 -10.66
N TYR A 3 -23.02 50.44 -10.33
CA TYR A 3 -22.72 49.68 -9.12
C TYR A 3 -21.45 48.87 -9.41
N ASP A 4 -20.34 49.29 -8.83
CA ASP A 4 -19.07 48.56 -8.85
C ASP A 4 -19.06 47.59 -7.67
N PRO A 5 -19.21 46.26 -7.86
CA PRO A 5 -19.12 45.33 -6.74
C PRO A 5 -17.66 45.27 -6.32
N ALA A 6 -17.39 45.69 -5.08
CA ALA A 6 -16.08 45.58 -4.45
C ALA A 6 -15.48 44.19 -4.69
N PRO A 7 -14.20 44.08 -5.09
CA PRO A 7 -13.57 42.80 -5.34
C PRO A 7 -13.55 42.00 -4.03
N ALA A 8 -14.16 40.81 -4.07
CA ALA A 8 -14.08 39.83 -3.00
C ALA A 8 -12.60 39.67 -2.59
N ALA A 9 -12.31 39.89 -1.31
CA ALA A 9 -10.98 39.69 -0.76
C ALA A 9 -10.53 38.26 -1.10
N ARG A 10 -9.54 38.13 -1.97
CA ARG A 10 -8.90 36.85 -2.25
C ARG A 10 -8.27 36.37 -0.95
N GLU A 11 -8.72 35.23 -0.43
CA GLU A 11 -7.96 34.48 0.56
C GLU A 11 -6.57 34.27 0.00
N ILE A 12 -5.59 34.95 0.60
CA ILE A 12 -4.18 34.71 0.29
C ILE A 12 -3.87 33.36 0.90
N ALA A 13 -3.85 32.32 0.07
CA ALA A 13 -3.43 30.99 0.49
C ALA A 13 -2.10 31.09 1.22
N THR A 14 -2.03 30.55 2.44
CA THR A 14 -0.78 30.49 3.21
C THR A 14 0.29 29.83 2.34
N PRO A 15 1.46 30.46 2.15
CA PRO A 15 2.51 29.90 1.31
C PRO A 15 2.96 28.54 1.87
N ILE A 16 3.24 27.60 0.97
CA ILE A 16 3.71 26.26 1.35
C ILE A 16 5.04 26.39 2.11
N ASN A 17 5.10 25.87 3.33
CA ASN A 17 6.34 25.81 4.10
C ASN A 17 7.22 24.64 3.61
N SER A 18 7.91 24.85 2.49
CA SER A 18 8.78 23.83 1.91
C SER A 18 9.96 23.43 2.80
N GLN A 19 10.41 24.32 3.69
CA GLN A 19 11.50 24.03 4.63
C GLN A 19 11.08 22.95 5.63
N MET A 20 9.85 23.05 6.17
CA MET A 20 9.31 22.05 7.09
C MET A 20 9.16 20.69 6.43
N TYR A 21 8.79 20.63 5.14
CA TYR A 21 8.66 19.36 4.42
C TYR A 21 9.99 18.66 4.11
N LEU A 22 11.11 19.37 4.25
CA LEU A 22 12.45 18.82 4.11
C LEU A 22 13.11 18.50 5.47
N ASP A 23 12.42 18.79 6.57
CA ASP A 23 12.83 18.45 7.93
C ASP A 23 11.95 17.30 8.43
N ASP A 24 12.52 16.09 8.50
CA ASP A 24 11.79 14.88 8.83
C ASP A 24 11.10 14.96 10.22
N VAL A 25 11.74 15.60 11.19
CA VAL A 25 11.22 15.72 12.56
C VAL A 25 10.11 16.77 12.62
N ALA A 26 10.32 17.93 11.98
CA ALA A 26 9.30 18.98 11.94
C ALA A 26 8.06 18.52 11.16
N LEU A 27 8.26 17.80 10.05
CA LEU A 27 7.17 17.18 9.30
C LEU A 27 6.43 16.15 10.15
N ALA A 28 7.15 15.25 10.84
CA ALA A 28 6.50 14.23 11.66
C ALA A 28 5.65 14.84 12.78
N LYS A 29 6.14 15.89 13.45
CA LYS A 29 5.37 16.65 14.44
C LYS A 29 4.11 17.27 13.83
N ALA A 30 4.23 17.92 12.68
CA ALA A 30 3.08 18.53 12.02
C ALA A 30 2.00 17.51 11.65
N LEU A 31 2.38 16.30 11.24
CA LEU A 31 1.44 15.22 10.94
C LEU A 31 0.81 14.61 12.20
N LEU A 32 1.57 14.49 13.29
CA LEU A 32 1.00 14.09 14.60
C LEU A 32 0.03 15.16 15.14
N ASP A 33 0.35 16.44 14.99
CA ASP A 33 -0.57 17.53 15.34
C ASP A 33 -1.85 17.51 14.49
N ASN A 34 -1.79 17.02 13.24
CA ASN A 34 -2.97 16.78 12.42
C ASN A 34 -3.80 15.62 12.99
N ALA A 35 -3.16 14.52 13.40
CA ALA A 35 -3.82 13.40 14.05
C ALA A 35 -4.53 13.84 15.33
N ASP A 36 -3.87 14.61 16.19
CA ASP A 36 -4.46 15.15 17.43
C ASP A 36 -5.72 15.98 17.16
N ARG A 37 -5.70 16.80 16.10
CA ARG A 37 -6.87 17.56 15.62
C ARG A 37 -7.96 16.68 15.01
N ASN A 38 -7.62 15.45 14.61
CA ASN A 38 -8.49 14.45 14.02
C ASN A 38 -8.71 13.24 14.95
N SER A 39 -8.98 13.52 16.25
CA SER A 39 -9.29 12.50 17.26
C SER A 39 -8.17 11.47 17.50
N GLY A 40 -6.92 11.87 17.32
CA GLY A 40 -5.74 11.02 17.48
C GLY A 40 -5.46 10.08 16.31
N VAL A 41 -6.08 10.30 15.13
CA VAL A 41 -5.97 9.40 13.97
C VAL A 41 -5.47 10.14 12.75
N LEU A 42 -4.47 9.60 12.05
CA LEU A 42 -4.00 10.16 10.78
C LEU A 42 -5.06 10.00 9.69
N SER A 43 -5.21 11.02 8.84
CA SER A 43 -5.99 10.86 7.61
C SER A 43 -5.25 9.98 6.59
N ASN A 44 -5.99 9.40 5.64
CA ASN A 44 -5.37 8.69 4.51
C ASN A 44 -4.38 9.56 3.72
N ALA A 45 -4.60 10.88 3.66
CA ALA A 45 -3.69 11.81 3.02
C ALA A 45 -2.40 11.98 3.83
N ASP A 46 -2.49 12.11 5.17
CA ASP A 46 -1.33 12.19 6.06
C ASP A 46 -0.48 10.92 5.96
N ILE A 47 -1.11 9.74 5.94
CA ILE A 47 -0.43 8.44 5.78
C ILE A 47 0.37 8.40 4.48
N VAL A 48 -0.27 8.72 3.35
CA VAL A 48 0.40 8.71 2.04
C VAL A 48 1.51 9.76 1.99
N PHE A 49 1.27 10.94 2.57
CA PHE A 49 2.26 12.01 2.61
C PHE A 49 3.48 11.64 3.44
N ALA A 50 3.28 11.01 4.61
CA ALA A 50 4.35 10.49 5.47
C ALA A 50 5.21 9.46 4.73
N LEU A 51 4.58 8.46 4.10
CA LEU A 51 5.32 7.40 3.38
C LEU A 51 6.16 7.95 2.21
N ARG A 52 5.61 8.92 1.46
CA ARG A 52 6.32 9.55 0.34
C ARG A 52 7.44 10.49 0.78
N ASN A 53 7.30 11.17 1.91
CA ASN A 53 8.27 12.17 2.35
C ASN A 53 9.29 11.63 3.35
N LEU A 54 8.95 10.67 4.21
CA LEU A 54 9.89 10.11 5.18
C LEU A 54 10.55 8.84 4.64
N LEU A 55 9.79 7.90 4.10
CA LEU A 55 10.33 6.67 3.51
C LEU A 55 10.59 6.78 2.02
N LYS A 56 10.32 7.92 1.36
CA LYS A 56 10.58 8.15 -0.07
C LYS A 56 9.94 7.09 -0.99
N THR A 57 8.76 6.59 -0.64
CA THR A 57 8.07 5.58 -1.47
C THR A 57 7.66 6.15 -2.83
N THR A 58 7.95 5.44 -3.91
CA THR A 58 7.64 5.89 -5.28
C THR A 58 6.13 5.92 -5.57
N TYR A 59 5.41 4.88 -5.16
CA TYR A 59 4.02 4.65 -5.54
C TYR A 59 3.04 5.00 -4.42
N TYR A 60 1.77 5.18 -4.77
CA TYR A 60 0.71 5.29 -3.77
C TYR A 60 0.41 3.90 -3.18
N PRO A 61 0.26 3.77 -1.85
CA PRO A 61 -0.48 2.66 -1.27
C PRO A 61 -1.88 2.59 -1.87
N VAL A 62 -2.37 1.39 -2.13
CA VAL A 62 -3.65 1.11 -2.78
C VAL A 62 -4.62 0.53 -1.76
N ALA A 63 -5.68 1.27 -1.50
CA ALA A 63 -6.85 0.80 -0.79
C ALA A 63 -7.62 -0.21 -1.66
N VAL A 64 -7.99 -1.35 -1.06
CA VAL A 64 -8.81 -2.39 -1.70
C VAL A 64 -10.07 -2.60 -0.86
N LYS A 65 -11.22 -2.61 -1.54
CA LYS A 65 -12.54 -2.93 -0.94
C LYS A 65 -13.14 -4.13 -1.66
N TYR A 66 -13.73 -5.06 -0.92
CA TYR A 66 -14.51 -6.18 -1.43
C TYR A 66 -15.99 -5.92 -1.20
N PHE A 67 -16.81 -6.16 -2.23
CA PHE A 67 -18.26 -5.95 -2.18
C PHE A 67 -19.01 -7.27 -2.24
N TYR A 68 -19.91 -7.46 -1.28
CA TYR A 68 -20.77 -8.64 -1.15
C TYR A 68 -22.27 -8.30 -1.26
N SER A 69 -22.60 -7.01 -1.41
CA SER A 69 -23.95 -6.49 -1.52
C SER A 69 -24.07 -5.69 -2.81
N GLU A 70 -25.16 -5.91 -3.56
CA GLU A 70 -25.48 -5.09 -4.72
C GLU A 70 -25.76 -3.63 -4.32
N ASP A 71 -26.38 -3.42 -3.15
CA ASP A 71 -26.68 -2.08 -2.65
C ASP A 71 -25.39 -1.28 -2.41
N ASP A 72 -24.34 -1.91 -1.83
CA ASP A 72 -23.05 -1.27 -1.61
C ASP A 72 -22.34 -0.94 -2.94
N ILE A 73 -22.54 -1.77 -3.96
CA ILE A 73 -21.98 -1.53 -5.30
C ILE A 73 -22.70 -0.37 -5.96
N GLU A 74 -24.03 -0.32 -5.92
CA GLU A 74 -24.80 0.76 -6.51
C GLU A 74 -24.55 2.08 -5.78
N ASP A 75 -24.44 2.07 -4.44
CA ASP A 75 -24.01 3.25 -3.68
C ASP A 75 -22.62 3.73 -4.12
N PHE A 76 -21.65 2.83 -4.24
CA PHE A 76 -20.32 3.16 -4.75
C PHE A 76 -20.38 3.79 -6.15
N LYS A 77 -21.14 3.21 -7.08
CA LYS A 77 -21.26 3.69 -8.46
C LYS A 77 -21.95 5.05 -8.56
N ASN A 78 -22.95 5.31 -7.73
CA ASN A 78 -23.76 6.52 -7.79
C ASN A 78 -23.05 7.73 -7.15
N ASN A 79 -22.18 7.48 -6.16
CA ASN A 79 -21.57 8.55 -5.38
C ASN A 79 -20.10 8.84 -5.74
N ASN A 80 -19.49 8.08 -6.65
CA ASN A 80 -18.06 8.19 -6.92
C ASN A 80 -17.73 8.16 -8.41
N GLU A 81 -16.69 8.90 -8.79
CA GLU A 81 -16.05 8.73 -10.09
C GLU A 81 -15.13 7.51 -10.07
N TYR A 82 -15.37 6.57 -10.97
CA TYR A 82 -14.56 5.36 -11.11
C TYR A 82 -14.38 5.00 -12.60
N LYS A 83 -13.43 4.10 -12.87
CA LYS A 83 -13.23 3.52 -14.20
C LYS A 83 -13.34 2.00 -14.12
N THR A 84 -13.72 1.40 -15.24
CA THR A 84 -13.81 -0.05 -15.40
C THR A 84 -12.80 -0.54 -16.44
N ALA A 85 -12.61 -1.86 -16.49
CA ALA A 85 -11.68 -2.46 -17.43
C ALA A 85 -12.33 -2.62 -18.81
N MET A 86 -11.67 -2.11 -19.86
CA MET A 86 -12.12 -2.29 -21.26
C MET A 86 -12.00 -3.74 -21.74
N HIS A 87 -11.08 -4.50 -21.14
CA HIS A 87 -10.85 -5.91 -21.41
C HIS A 87 -10.63 -6.64 -20.09
N ALA A 88 -10.73 -7.97 -20.09
CA ALA A 88 -10.45 -8.75 -18.90
C ALA A 88 -8.97 -8.57 -18.47
N TYR A 89 -8.74 -7.84 -17.38
CA TYR A 89 -7.42 -7.58 -16.82
C TYR A 89 -7.16 -8.43 -15.58
N THR A 90 -5.90 -8.63 -15.23
CA THR A 90 -5.58 -9.28 -13.94
C THR A 90 -5.77 -8.30 -12.78
N PHE A 91 -6.06 -8.80 -11.57
CA PHE A 91 -6.10 -7.96 -10.35
C PHE A 91 -4.82 -7.12 -10.17
N CYS A 92 -3.66 -7.66 -10.56
CA CYS A 92 -2.40 -6.92 -10.54
C CYS A 92 -2.40 -5.65 -11.42
N HIS A 93 -3.15 -5.63 -12.53
CA HIS A 93 -3.28 -4.43 -13.37
C HIS A 93 -4.12 -3.35 -12.68
N PHE A 94 -5.20 -3.74 -11.98
CA PHE A 94 -6.02 -2.79 -11.20
C PHE A 94 -5.17 -2.11 -10.13
N ILE A 95 -4.42 -2.90 -9.36
CA ILE A 95 -3.46 -2.41 -8.37
C ILE A 95 -2.40 -1.50 -9.02
N ALA A 96 -1.83 -1.90 -10.17
CA ALA A 96 -0.82 -1.10 -10.87
C ALA A 96 -1.37 0.27 -11.33
N ALA A 97 -2.58 0.29 -11.91
CA ALA A 97 -3.21 1.51 -12.37
C ALA A 97 -3.55 2.45 -11.21
N SER A 98 -4.07 1.94 -10.09
CA SER A 98 -4.28 2.74 -8.88
C SER A 98 -2.96 3.26 -8.31
N ARG A 99 -1.93 2.41 -8.12
CA ARG A 99 -0.66 2.83 -7.48
C ARG A 99 0.17 3.81 -8.31
N MET A 100 0.12 3.70 -9.64
CA MET A 100 0.96 4.47 -10.56
C MET A 100 0.25 5.67 -11.18
N ARG A 101 -0.96 5.49 -11.71
CA ARG A 101 -1.72 6.57 -12.39
C ARG A 101 -2.64 7.31 -11.44
N GLY A 102 -3.03 6.66 -10.33
CA GLY A 102 -3.91 7.27 -9.35
C GLY A 102 -5.41 7.04 -9.61
N ASP A 103 -5.77 5.97 -10.34
CA ASP A 103 -7.17 5.67 -10.68
C ASP A 103 -7.95 5.01 -9.56
N ILE A 104 -9.23 5.37 -9.45
CA ILE A 104 -10.25 4.63 -8.73
C ILE A 104 -10.90 3.66 -9.72
N LEU A 105 -10.86 2.37 -9.44
CA LEU A 105 -11.30 1.32 -10.34
C LEU A 105 -12.30 0.39 -9.67
N LEU A 106 -13.26 -0.09 -10.44
CA LEU A 106 -14.19 -1.17 -10.07
C LEU A 106 -13.91 -2.38 -10.96
N GLY A 107 -13.84 -3.57 -10.37
CA GLY A 107 -13.63 -4.82 -11.07
C GLY A 107 -14.55 -5.94 -10.59
N THR A 108 -15.15 -6.65 -11.53
CA THR A 108 -16.02 -7.81 -11.33
C THR A 108 -15.34 -9.10 -11.77
N SER A 109 -16.01 -10.24 -11.56
CA SER A 109 -15.55 -11.54 -12.09
C SER A 109 -15.37 -11.53 -13.61
N HIS A 110 -16.23 -10.80 -14.34
CA HIS A 110 -16.15 -10.71 -15.80
C HIS A 110 -14.91 -9.91 -16.26
N GLU A 111 -14.63 -8.80 -15.57
CA GLU A 111 -13.50 -7.91 -15.88
C GLU A 111 -12.15 -8.47 -15.41
N THR A 112 -12.16 -9.53 -14.60
CA THR A 112 -10.95 -10.16 -14.08
C THR A 112 -10.51 -11.34 -14.96
N GLY A 113 -9.46 -11.17 -15.77
CA GLY A 113 -8.98 -12.22 -16.69
C GLY A 113 -8.10 -13.30 -16.05
N CYS A 114 -7.59 -13.10 -14.83
CA CYS A 114 -6.65 -14.03 -14.21
C CYS A 114 -7.37 -15.19 -13.49
N SER A 115 -7.22 -16.43 -13.99
CA SER A 115 -7.77 -17.64 -13.35
C SER A 115 -7.40 -17.76 -11.87
N ASN A 116 -6.13 -17.55 -11.53
CA ASN A 116 -5.67 -17.62 -10.15
C ASN A 116 -6.33 -16.57 -9.26
N ALA A 117 -6.58 -15.36 -9.77
CA ALA A 117 -7.31 -14.32 -9.04
C ALA A 117 -8.76 -14.74 -8.81
N LYS A 118 -9.46 -15.23 -9.86
CA LYS A 118 -10.83 -15.74 -9.71
C LYS A 118 -10.93 -16.87 -8.66
N TYR A 119 -9.96 -17.77 -8.63
CA TYR A 119 -9.93 -18.87 -7.66
C TYR A 119 -9.81 -18.35 -6.21
N VAL A 120 -8.84 -17.47 -5.93
CA VAL A 120 -8.68 -16.91 -4.57
C VAL A 120 -9.78 -15.91 -4.20
N MET A 121 -10.46 -15.31 -5.19
CA MET A 121 -11.61 -14.44 -4.96
C MET A 121 -12.93 -15.20 -4.78
N GLY A 122 -12.92 -16.54 -4.82
CA GLY A 122 -14.13 -17.34 -4.65
C GLY A 122 -15.07 -17.35 -5.87
N TRP A 123 -14.64 -16.81 -7.02
CA TRP A 123 -15.44 -16.76 -8.26
C TRP A 123 -15.38 -18.04 -9.11
N LYS A 124 -14.47 -18.95 -8.80
CA LYS A 124 -14.41 -20.28 -9.40
C LYS A 124 -13.87 -21.30 -8.40
N GLU A 125 -14.25 -22.55 -8.62
CA GLU A 125 -13.66 -23.70 -7.97
C GLU A 125 -12.28 -24.06 -8.56
N LEU A 126 -11.59 -24.95 -7.85
CA LEU A 126 -10.35 -25.54 -8.34
C LEU A 126 -10.63 -26.38 -9.58
N ASP A 127 -9.84 -26.19 -10.64
CA ASP A 127 -9.91 -26.96 -11.87
C ASP A 127 -8.51 -27.35 -12.39
N ASP A 128 -8.48 -28.24 -13.37
CA ASP A 128 -7.25 -28.74 -13.99
C ASP A 128 -6.42 -27.61 -14.61
N ALA A 129 -7.05 -26.54 -15.10
CA ALA A 129 -6.35 -25.40 -15.66
C ALA A 129 -5.53 -24.67 -14.58
N GLU A 130 -6.09 -24.51 -13.38
CA GLU A 130 -5.41 -23.90 -12.25
C GLU A 130 -4.25 -24.77 -11.75
N ILE A 131 -4.44 -26.09 -11.66
CA ILE A 131 -3.38 -27.05 -11.29
C ILE A 131 -2.27 -27.03 -12.35
N LYS A 132 -2.63 -27.11 -13.63
CA LYS A 132 -1.69 -27.05 -14.76
C LYS A 132 -0.87 -25.76 -14.76
N SER A 133 -1.48 -24.62 -14.38
CA SER A 133 -0.76 -23.35 -14.29
C SER A 133 0.34 -23.33 -13.21
N HIS A 134 0.23 -24.21 -12.19
CA HIS A 134 1.21 -24.35 -11.12
C HIS A 134 2.36 -25.31 -11.47
N LEU A 135 2.20 -26.19 -12.47
CA LEU A 135 3.23 -27.15 -12.86
C LEU A 135 4.57 -26.51 -13.25
N LYS A 136 4.56 -25.24 -13.67
CA LYS A 136 5.81 -24.48 -13.90
C LYS A 136 6.68 -24.40 -12.63
N TYR A 137 6.08 -24.48 -11.44
CA TYR A 137 6.75 -24.30 -10.16
C TYR A 137 6.90 -25.61 -9.38
N THR A 138 6.15 -26.66 -9.72
CA THR A 138 6.08 -27.91 -8.94
C THR A 138 6.65 -29.11 -9.69
N LYS A 139 6.98 -30.17 -8.96
CA LYS A 139 7.57 -31.41 -9.48
C LYS A 139 6.54 -32.39 -10.09
N SER A 140 5.28 -32.29 -9.69
CA SER A 140 4.20 -33.19 -10.15
C SER A 140 2.84 -32.50 -10.09
N TRP A 141 1.84 -33.14 -10.70
CA TRP A 141 0.44 -32.74 -10.64
C TRP A 141 -0.09 -32.75 -9.20
N ASP A 142 0.13 -33.84 -8.46
CA ASP A 142 -0.29 -33.96 -7.06
C ASP A 142 0.34 -32.88 -6.16
N GLN A 143 1.58 -32.47 -6.46
CA GLN A 143 2.20 -31.35 -5.75
C GLN A 143 1.59 -30.01 -6.14
N ALA A 144 1.34 -29.77 -7.44
CA ALA A 144 0.64 -28.58 -7.91
C ALA A 144 -0.71 -28.43 -7.22
N GLU A 145 -1.53 -29.49 -7.23
CA GLU A 145 -2.86 -29.46 -6.63
C GLU A 145 -2.80 -29.17 -5.13
N ARG A 146 -1.95 -29.87 -4.38
CA ARG A 146 -1.76 -29.62 -2.95
C ARG A 146 -1.35 -28.18 -2.66
N PHE A 147 -0.46 -27.60 -3.47
CA PHE A 147 0.01 -26.22 -3.29
C PHE A 147 -1.04 -25.18 -3.70
N VAL A 148 -1.89 -25.46 -4.69
CA VAL A 148 -3.03 -24.57 -5.00
C VAL A 148 -4.01 -24.55 -3.83
N ARG A 149 -4.26 -25.70 -3.21
CA ARG A 149 -5.19 -25.85 -2.08
C ARG A 149 -4.73 -25.13 -0.80
N THR A 150 -3.46 -24.75 -0.66
CA THR A 150 -3.00 -23.97 0.50
C THR A 150 -3.38 -22.49 0.42
N LYS A 151 -3.76 -21.99 -0.77
CA LYS A 151 -4.18 -20.61 -0.95
C LYS A 151 -5.47 -20.34 -0.19
N LYS A 152 -5.46 -19.25 0.58
CA LYS A 152 -6.68 -18.69 1.18
C LYS A 152 -7.60 -18.18 0.06
N ARG A 153 -8.90 -18.35 0.29
CA ARG A 153 -9.96 -17.87 -0.60
C ARG A 153 -10.84 -16.91 0.19
N LEU A 154 -11.35 -15.88 -0.50
CA LEU A 154 -12.44 -15.07 0.04
C LEU A 154 -13.68 -15.94 0.27
N PRO A 155 -14.55 -15.58 1.23
CA PRO A 155 -15.88 -16.16 1.33
C PRO A 155 -16.64 -16.09 0.00
N GLU A 156 -17.54 -17.05 -0.22
CA GLU A 156 -18.44 -17.02 -1.37
C GLU A 156 -19.32 -15.76 -1.38
N GLY A 157 -19.84 -15.40 -2.55
CA GLY A 157 -20.74 -14.26 -2.71
C GLY A 157 -20.05 -12.93 -3.01
N LEU A 158 -18.74 -12.91 -3.27
CA LEU A 158 -18.08 -11.70 -3.77
C LEU A 158 -18.69 -11.27 -5.11
N LEU A 159 -19.12 -10.02 -5.20
CA LEU A 159 -19.72 -9.43 -6.40
C LEU A 159 -18.70 -8.60 -7.18
N ALA A 160 -17.95 -7.76 -6.48
CA ALA A 160 -16.94 -6.88 -7.07
C ALA A 160 -15.82 -6.54 -6.08
N PHE A 161 -14.76 -5.93 -6.57
CA PHE A 161 -13.77 -5.21 -5.76
C PHE A 161 -13.57 -3.80 -6.31
N ALA A 162 -13.15 -2.87 -5.46
CA ALA A 162 -12.63 -1.58 -5.89
C ALA A 162 -11.17 -1.40 -5.45
N THR A 163 -10.40 -0.67 -6.26
CA THR A 163 -9.03 -0.25 -5.95
C THR A 163 -8.89 1.26 -6.11
N ALA A 164 -8.20 1.91 -5.19
CA ALA A 164 -7.92 3.34 -5.26
C ALA A 164 -6.59 3.67 -4.56
N PRO A 165 -5.88 4.75 -4.95
CA PRO A 165 -4.85 5.31 -4.08
C PRO A 165 -5.45 5.61 -2.71
N LEU A 166 -4.76 5.27 -1.63
CA LEU A 166 -5.31 5.37 -0.28
C LEU A 166 -5.86 6.77 0.04
N HIS A 167 -5.13 7.83 -0.32
CA HIS A 167 -5.54 9.24 -0.14
C HIS A 167 -6.75 9.67 -0.99
N LYS A 168 -7.19 8.87 -1.98
CA LYS A 168 -8.36 9.11 -2.82
C LYS A 168 -9.46 8.08 -2.60
N ALA A 169 -9.27 7.13 -1.69
CA ALA A 169 -10.22 6.04 -1.49
C ALA A 169 -11.54 6.61 -0.93
N PRO A 170 -12.68 6.46 -1.64
CA PRO A 170 -13.97 6.92 -1.15
C PRO A 170 -14.63 5.93 -0.18
N PHE A 171 -13.91 4.87 0.20
CA PHE A 171 -14.37 3.78 1.03
C PHE A 171 -13.34 3.47 2.12
N LYS A 172 -13.81 2.84 3.20
CA LYS A 172 -12.91 2.22 4.18
C LYS A 172 -12.25 1.00 3.52
N PRO A 173 -10.91 0.95 3.40
CA PRO A 173 -10.23 -0.21 2.85
C PRO A 173 -10.45 -1.44 3.74
N ASP A 174 -10.66 -2.60 3.13
CA ASP A 174 -10.54 -3.88 3.82
C ASP A 174 -9.06 -4.28 3.93
N VAL A 175 -8.28 -3.92 2.91
CA VAL A 175 -6.84 -4.17 2.81
C VAL A 175 -6.17 -2.97 2.16
N VAL A 176 -4.93 -2.70 2.55
CA VAL A 176 -4.04 -1.79 1.82
C VAL A 176 -2.84 -2.57 1.29
N HIS A 177 -2.63 -2.46 -0.01
CA HIS A 177 -1.46 -3.01 -0.71
C HIS A 177 -0.48 -1.89 -1.04
N GLY A 178 0.80 -2.16 -0.93
CA GLY A 178 1.83 -1.26 -1.44
C GLY A 178 3.02 -1.99 -2.02
N VAL A 179 3.85 -1.20 -2.69
CA VAL A 179 5.09 -1.67 -3.32
C VAL A 179 6.19 -0.68 -2.98
N CYS A 180 7.30 -1.21 -2.51
CA CYS A 180 8.46 -0.44 -2.10
C CYS A 180 9.75 -1.25 -2.34
N ASP A 181 10.90 -0.67 -2.06
CA ASP A 181 12.16 -1.42 -1.99
C ASP A 181 12.24 -2.28 -0.70
N VAL A 182 13.24 -3.15 -0.63
CA VAL A 182 13.40 -4.09 0.49
C VAL A 182 13.69 -3.40 1.81
N LEU A 183 14.43 -2.28 1.80
CA LEU A 183 14.75 -1.55 3.02
C LEU A 183 13.53 -0.79 3.53
N GLN A 184 12.76 -0.15 2.65
CA GLN A 184 11.45 0.44 2.97
C GLN A 184 10.50 -0.61 3.58
N ALA A 185 10.46 -1.83 3.04
CA ALA A 185 9.64 -2.90 3.61
C ALA A 185 10.12 -3.34 4.99
N TYR A 186 11.45 -3.39 5.20
CA TYR A 186 12.03 -3.66 6.51
C TYR A 186 11.60 -2.61 7.54
N HIS A 187 11.60 -1.33 7.16
CA HIS A 187 11.07 -0.27 8.02
C HIS A 187 9.61 -0.50 8.40
N LEU A 188 8.74 -0.68 7.40
CA LEU A 188 7.31 -0.90 7.60
C LEU A 188 7.02 -2.15 8.44
N GLY A 189 7.76 -3.24 8.23
CA GLY A 189 7.61 -4.46 9.02
C GLY A 189 7.98 -4.27 10.49
N ASN A 190 9.09 -3.58 10.77
CA ASN A 190 9.50 -3.30 12.16
C ASN A 190 8.54 -2.33 12.85
N ASP A 191 8.11 -1.27 12.14
CA ASP A 191 7.16 -0.32 12.69
C ASP A 191 5.80 -0.97 12.95
N TRP A 192 5.35 -1.92 12.11
CA TRP A 192 4.13 -2.70 12.40
C TRP A 192 4.32 -3.61 13.62
N CYS A 193 5.46 -4.32 13.73
CA CYS A 193 5.72 -5.18 14.89
C CYS A 193 5.66 -4.39 16.21
N ALA A 194 6.25 -3.18 16.21
CA ALA A 194 6.26 -2.31 17.36
C ALA A 194 4.86 -1.75 17.68
N ALA A 195 4.10 -1.32 16.66
CA ALA A 195 2.75 -0.79 16.84
C ALA A 195 1.75 -1.83 17.39
N TYR A 196 1.97 -3.12 17.11
CA TYR A 196 1.07 -4.21 17.48
C TYR A 196 1.58 -5.12 18.60
N ASP A 197 2.80 -4.91 19.08
CA ASP A 197 3.50 -5.81 20.02
C ASP A 197 3.51 -7.28 19.54
N VAL A 198 3.84 -7.48 18.25
CA VAL A 198 3.86 -8.81 17.62
C VAL A 198 5.26 -9.09 17.05
N HIS A 199 5.88 -10.15 17.54
CA HIS A 199 7.14 -10.68 17.02
C HIS A 199 7.18 -12.22 17.15
N PRO A 200 7.66 -12.98 16.14
CA PRO A 200 8.21 -12.52 14.86
C PRO A 200 7.16 -12.11 13.82
N PHE A 201 7.56 -11.25 12.87
CA PHE A 201 6.76 -10.94 11.67
C PHE A 201 6.71 -12.17 10.75
N GLU A 202 5.52 -12.73 10.54
CA GLU A 202 5.33 -13.91 9.71
C GLU A 202 5.19 -13.53 8.22
N MET A 203 6.22 -13.79 7.42
CA MET A 203 6.17 -13.59 5.97
C MET A 203 5.66 -14.85 5.26
N ILE A 204 4.62 -14.70 4.45
CA ILE A 204 4.03 -15.79 3.68
C ILE A 204 4.27 -15.57 2.19
N MET A 205 5.03 -16.48 1.58
CA MET A 205 5.31 -16.48 0.16
C MET A 205 4.56 -17.61 -0.54
N THR A 206 3.84 -17.27 -1.62
CA THR A 206 3.25 -18.24 -2.55
C THR A 206 4.01 -18.27 -3.87
N MET A 207 4.03 -19.45 -4.53
CA MET A 207 4.75 -19.63 -5.81
C MET A 207 4.24 -18.72 -6.94
N ASN A 208 2.94 -18.39 -6.91
CA ASN A 208 2.30 -17.36 -7.72
C ASN A 208 1.28 -16.58 -6.87
N SER A 209 0.43 -15.76 -7.49
CA SER A 209 -0.61 -15.01 -6.76
C SER A 209 -0.14 -14.00 -5.70
N SER A 210 1.12 -13.58 -5.68
CA SER A 210 1.68 -12.68 -4.64
C SER A 210 0.80 -11.46 -4.31
N ILE A 211 0.25 -10.75 -5.31
CA ILE A 211 -0.67 -9.63 -5.05
C ILE A 211 -2.09 -10.11 -4.72
N CYS A 212 -2.73 -10.89 -5.59
CA CYS A 212 -4.13 -11.28 -5.38
C CYS A 212 -4.34 -12.16 -4.14
N HIS A 213 -3.56 -13.21 -3.98
CA HIS A 213 -3.60 -14.04 -2.77
C HIS A 213 -3.04 -13.29 -1.55
N GLY A 214 -2.02 -12.43 -1.72
CA GLY A 214 -1.54 -11.58 -0.62
C GLY A 214 -2.66 -10.73 -0.01
N CYS A 215 -3.45 -10.05 -0.85
CA CYS A 215 -4.62 -9.29 -0.39
C CYS A 215 -5.70 -10.17 0.22
N VAL A 216 -6.06 -11.28 -0.44
CA VAL A 216 -7.10 -12.20 0.07
C VAL A 216 -6.70 -12.81 1.40
N GLN A 217 -5.47 -13.30 1.52
CA GLN A 217 -4.95 -13.86 2.76
C GLN A 217 -4.98 -12.83 3.87
N CYS A 218 -4.47 -11.62 3.59
CA CYS A 218 -4.48 -10.53 4.55
C CYS A 218 -5.89 -10.24 5.08
N HIS A 219 -6.86 -10.13 4.18
CA HIS A 219 -8.27 -9.93 4.54
C HIS A 219 -8.82 -11.07 5.40
N VAL A 220 -8.62 -12.32 4.97
CA VAL A 220 -9.20 -13.50 5.62
C VAL A 220 -8.57 -13.77 6.99
N THR A 221 -7.27 -13.51 7.15
CA THR A 221 -6.56 -13.81 8.40
C THR A 221 -6.39 -12.59 9.31
N ALA A 222 -6.71 -11.38 8.84
CA ALA A 222 -6.41 -10.11 9.51
C ALA A 222 -4.93 -10.01 9.93
N LYS A 223 -4.02 -10.57 9.12
CA LYS A 223 -2.57 -10.54 9.37
C LYS A 223 -1.86 -9.85 8.21
N PRO A 224 -0.89 -8.96 8.48
CA PRO A 224 -0.12 -8.33 7.43
C PRO A 224 0.79 -9.34 6.73
N ASN A 225 1.36 -8.94 5.60
CA ASN A 225 2.36 -9.73 4.91
C ASN A 225 3.34 -8.84 4.13
N ILE A 226 4.59 -9.26 4.08
CA ILE A 226 5.62 -8.74 3.18
C ILE A 226 6.08 -9.91 2.34
N THR A 227 6.00 -9.81 1.01
CA THR A 227 6.27 -10.95 0.12
C THR A 227 6.91 -10.52 -1.20
N PRO A 228 7.86 -11.31 -1.75
CA PRO A 228 8.41 -11.08 -3.07
C PRO A 228 7.35 -11.07 -4.17
N MET A 229 7.68 -10.42 -5.29
CA MET A 229 6.86 -10.40 -6.49
C MET A 229 6.75 -11.81 -7.11
N CYS A 230 5.54 -12.25 -7.45
CA CYS A 230 5.38 -13.40 -8.32
C CYS A 230 5.58 -13.03 -9.80
N SER A 231 5.64 -14.02 -10.68
CA SER A 231 5.82 -13.83 -12.13
C SER A 231 4.82 -12.82 -12.74
N SER A 232 3.53 -12.92 -12.41
CA SER A 232 2.52 -11.96 -12.88
C SER A 232 2.60 -10.60 -12.19
N SER A 233 3.09 -10.53 -10.95
CA SER A 233 3.34 -9.24 -10.29
C SER A 233 4.43 -8.46 -11.05
N LYS A 234 5.49 -9.14 -11.50
CA LYS A 234 6.51 -8.54 -12.38
C LYS A 234 5.93 -8.02 -13.70
N THR A 235 5.13 -8.84 -14.41
CA THR A 235 4.69 -8.49 -15.77
C THR A 235 3.43 -7.62 -15.83
N ALA A 236 2.38 -8.01 -15.10
CA ALA A 236 1.09 -7.33 -15.07
C ALA A 236 1.03 -6.26 -13.99
N GLY A 237 1.64 -6.51 -12.83
CA GLY A 237 1.77 -5.52 -11.76
C GLY A 237 2.80 -4.42 -12.05
N LYS A 238 3.59 -4.56 -13.13
CA LYS A 238 4.60 -3.59 -13.58
C LYS A 238 5.62 -3.25 -12.51
N THR A 239 6.17 -4.25 -11.84
CA THR A 239 7.07 -4.05 -10.70
C THR A 239 8.54 -4.27 -11.09
N GLU A 240 9.42 -3.43 -10.58
CA GLU A 240 10.86 -3.50 -10.82
C GLU A 240 11.54 -4.64 -10.05
N GLN A 241 12.78 -4.99 -10.41
CA GLN A 241 13.48 -6.15 -9.84
C GLN A 241 13.65 -6.05 -8.32
N SER A 242 14.04 -4.87 -7.82
CA SER A 242 14.29 -4.58 -6.40
C SER A 242 13.03 -4.35 -5.56
N GLU A 243 11.84 -4.39 -6.16
CA GLU A 243 10.59 -4.14 -5.47
C GLU A 243 10.02 -5.38 -4.78
N ILE A 244 9.40 -5.14 -3.63
CA ILE A 244 8.70 -6.12 -2.81
C ILE A 244 7.27 -5.65 -2.50
N ASN A 245 6.34 -6.60 -2.36
CA ASN A 245 4.97 -6.31 -1.95
C ASN A 245 4.88 -6.22 -0.45
N TRP A 246 3.94 -5.39 -0.02
CA TRP A 246 3.61 -5.20 1.35
C TRP A 246 2.06 -5.11 1.42
N VAL A 247 1.43 -5.78 2.38
CA VAL A 247 -0.04 -5.90 2.49
C VAL A 247 -0.47 -5.84 3.95
N TRP A 248 -1.35 -4.93 4.32
CA TRP A 248 -1.85 -4.75 5.69
C TRP A 248 -3.37 -4.82 5.70
N PRO A 249 -3.99 -5.29 6.79
CA PRO A 249 -5.39 -5.02 7.06
C PRO A 249 -5.65 -3.51 6.99
N GLY A 250 -6.83 -3.10 6.53
CA GLY A 250 -7.13 -1.69 6.27
C GLY A 250 -6.95 -0.78 7.49
N ASP A 251 -7.25 -1.30 8.67
CA ASP A 251 -7.09 -0.65 9.98
C ASP A 251 -5.68 -0.77 10.56
N HIS A 252 -4.77 -1.54 9.96
CA HIS A 252 -3.41 -1.70 10.48
C HIS A 252 -2.41 -0.67 9.95
N VAL A 253 -2.73 0.03 8.86
CA VAL A 253 -1.80 0.99 8.25
C VAL A 253 -1.61 2.22 9.12
N GLU A 254 -2.69 2.76 9.67
CA GLU A 254 -2.64 3.99 10.45
C GLU A 254 -1.76 3.82 11.70
N PRO A 255 -1.95 2.81 12.57
CA PRO A 255 -1.11 2.67 13.76
C PRO A 255 0.36 2.42 13.43
N THR A 256 0.63 1.75 12.31
CA THR A 256 2.00 1.53 11.81
C THR A 256 2.69 2.83 11.44
N VAL A 257 2.00 3.68 10.67
CA VAL A 257 2.55 4.97 10.23
C VAL A 257 2.58 5.97 11.37
N HIS A 258 1.58 5.95 12.25
CA HIS A 258 1.55 6.75 13.47
C HIS A 258 2.79 6.47 14.32
N TRP A 259 3.09 5.20 14.60
CA TRP A 259 4.30 4.81 15.31
C TRP A 259 5.58 5.24 14.58
N MET A 260 5.64 5.10 13.25
CA MET A 260 6.78 5.58 12.46
C MET A 260 7.02 7.09 12.66
N LEU A 261 5.96 7.90 12.77
CA LEU A 261 6.06 9.34 13.06
C LEU A 261 6.57 9.59 14.48
N GLU A 262 5.96 8.95 15.49
CA GLU A 262 6.40 9.07 16.89
C GLU A 262 7.87 8.69 17.07
N ARG A 263 8.28 7.57 16.47
CA ARG A 263 9.67 7.11 16.45
C ARG A 263 10.58 8.12 15.78
N THR A 264 10.16 8.69 14.64
CA THR A 264 10.93 9.71 13.93
C THR A 264 11.17 10.94 14.81
N VAL A 265 10.15 11.37 15.55
CA VAL A 265 10.28 12.49 16.52
C VAL A 265 11.20 12.12 17.68
N ARG A 266 11.07 10.92 18.24
CA ARG A 266 11.89 10.43 19.36
C ARG A 266 13.36 10.31 18.98
N ASP A 267 13.64 9.73 17.82
CA ASP A 267 14.98 9.31 17.41
C ASP A 267 15.71 10.39 16.61
N GLY A 268 14.99 11.39 16.09
CA GLY A 268 15.54 12.48 15.28
C GLY A 268 15.56 12.21 13.77
N GLY A 269 15.07 11.05 13.33
CA GLY A 269 15.01 10.68 11.92
C GLY A 269 14.40 9.30 11.68
N PRO A 270 13.89 9.01 10.46
CA PRO A 270 13.20 7.77 10.16
C PRO A 270 14.13 6.56 9.93
N SER A 271 15.43 6.76 9.65
CA SER A 271 16.38 5.69 9.28
C SER A 271 16.60 4.68 10.42
N PHE A 272 16.46 3.38 10.13
CA PHE A 272 16.80 2.29 11.06
C PHE A 272 18.29 1.95 11.03
N PRO A 273 18.95 1.82 9.85
CA PRO A 273 20.38 1.53 9.82
C PRO A 273 21.21 2.61 10.54
N ARG A 274 20.75 3.87 10.57
CA ARG A 274 21.38 4.92 11.35
C ARG A 274 20.34 5.83 12.02
N THR A 275 20.08 5.56 13.29
CA THR A 275 19.17 6.32 14.15
C THR A 275 19.50 7.82 14.16
N GLY A 276 18.48 8.66 14.03
CA GLY A 276 18.61 10.13 14.02
C GLY A 276 18.97 10.73 12.67
N GLU A 277 19.02 9.94 11.60
CA GLU A 277 19.29 10.42 10.25
C GLU A 277 18.07 10.27 9.33
N THR A 278 18.05 11.07 8.27
CA THR A 278 17.04 10.99 7.20
C THR A 278 17.16 9.71 6.38
N TYR A 279 16.05 9.26 5.80
CA TYR A 279 16.01 8.15 4.84
C TYR A 279 15.91 8.69 3.40
N PRO A 280 16.66 8.14 2.42
CA PRO A 280 17.67 7.09 2.56
C PRO A 280 19.05 7.61 2.98
N GLY A 281 19.25 8.91 3.20
CA GLY A 281 20.46 9.53 3.77
C GLY A 281 21.77 8.75 3.63
N PHE A 282 22.33 8.29 4.76
CA PHE A 282 23.54 7.47 4.80
C PHE A 282 23.36 6.02 4.33
N ASP A 283 22.12 5.56 4.19
CA ASP A 283 21.78 4.21 3.73
C ASP A 283 22.17 4.01 2.26
N ILE A 284 22.17 5.09 1.47
CA ILE A 284 22.67 5.08 0.06
C ILE A 284 24.10 4.56 -0.01
N CYS A 285 24.97 4.97 0.93
CA CYS A 285 26.36 4.53 0.96
C CYS A 285 26.61 3.38 1.95
N LYS A 286 25.56 2.69 2.39
CA LYS A 286 25.66 1.54 3.30
C LYS A 286 26.47 1.87 4.57
N LEU A 287 26.26 3.08 5.10
CA LEU A 287 26.95 3.57 6.30
C LEU A 287 28.48 3.61 6.17
N CYS A 288 28.99 3.99 4.98
CA CYS A 288 30.43 4.07 4.75
C CYS A 288 31.14 5.00 5.75
N ASN A 289 32.00 4.41 6.60
CA ASN A 289 32.76 5.12 7.63
C ASN A 289 33.75 6.17 7.08
N PHE A 290 34.06 6.15 5.78
CA PHE A 290 34.88 7.17 5.14
C PHE A 290 34.11 8.45 4.82
N ILE A 291 32.77 8.39 4.73
CA ILE A 291 31.93 9.55 4.46
C ILE A 291 31.53 10.17 5.79
N VAL A 292 32.47 10.89 6.41
CA VAL A 292 32.25 11.64 7.64
C VAL A 292 32.62 13.09 7.40
N PHE A 293 31.68 13.99 7.63
CA PHE A 293 31.88 15.43 7.50
C PHE A 293 31.95 16.06 8.90
N ARG A 294 32.82 17.05 9.08
CA ARG A 294 32.90 17.84 10.30
C ARG A 294 32.40 19.26 10.03
N PRO A 295 31.72 19.91 10.99
CA PRO A 295 31.37 21.31 10.86
C PRO A 295 32.60 22.15 10.52
N HIS A 296 32.43 23.13 9.63
CA HIS A 296 33.48 24.10 9.38
C HIS A 296 33.71 24.91 10.65
N LYS A 297 34.91 24.83 11.23
CA LYS A 297 35.31 25.74 12.30
C LYS A 297 35.61 27.09 11.67
N GLN A 298 34.75 28.09 11.88
CA GLN A 298 35.14 29.48 11.65
C GLN A 298 36.35 29.78 12.53
N LYS A 299 37.42 30.30 11.93
CA LYS A 299 38.66 30.67 12.63
C LYS A 299 38.50 32.01 13.32
#